data_AF-A0A349Y7L8-F1
#
_entry.id   AF-A0A349Y7L8-F1
#
_cell.length_a   1.000
_cell.length_b   1.000
_cell.length_c   1.000
_cell.angle_alpha   90.00
_cell.angle_beta   90.00
_cell.angle_gamma   90.00
#
_symmetry.space_group_name_H-M   'P 1'
#
loop_
_entity.id
_entity.type
_entity.pdbx_description
1 polymer ?
#
loop_
_entity_poly.entity_id
_entity_poly.type
_entity_poly.pdbx_seq_one_letter_code
_entity_poly.pdbx_strand_id
1 'polypeptide(L)' 'HYTGAPNKLTSGRDVPREVAKRLEKAGFKVELAMDGVLAARR' A
#
# COMPACT_ATOMS: atom_id res chain seq x y z
N HIS A 1 6.98 -1.12 -22.16
CA HIS A 1 5.73 -1.62 -21.54
C HIS A 1 6.10 -2.47 -20.34
N TYR A 2 5.71 -2.07 -19.13
CA TYR A 2 5.94 -2.88 -17.93
C TYR A 2 4.64 -3.61 -17.62
N THR A 3 4.54 -4.87 -18.05
CA THR A 3 3.39 -5.74 -17.83
C THR A 3 3.82 -6.96 -17.01
N GLY A 4 3.99 -6.74 -15.71
CA GLY A 4 4.08 -7.81 -14.72
C GLY A 4 3.40 -7.28 -13.47
N ALA A 5 2.50 -8.04 -12.86
CA ALA A 5 1.80 -7.65 -11.63
C ALA A 5 2.83 -7.46 -10.50
N PRO A 6 3.29 -6.22 -10.20
CA PRO A 6 4.45 -6.01 -9.32
C PRO A 6 4.13 -6.33 -7.86
N ASN A 7 2.83 -6.34 -7.53
CA ASN A 7 2.31 -6.50 -6.18
C ASN A 7 1.87 -7.94 -5.88
N LYS A 8 2.14 -8.91 -6.77
CA LYS A 8 1.93 -10.32 -6.43
C LYS A 8 2.92 -10.66 -5.31
N LEU A 9 2.40 -11.10 -4.17
CA LEU A 9 3.07 -11.41 -2.90
C LEU A 9 4.28 -12.35 -3.05
N THR A 10 5.39 -11.90 -3.64
CA THR A 10 6.59 -12.72 -3.88
C THR A 10 7.42 -12.92 -2.61
N SER A 11 7.14 -12.18 -1.54
CA SER A 11 7.87 -12.21 -0.27
C SER A 11 7.09 -12.83 0.91
N GLY A 12 5.83 -13.26 0.74
CA GLY A 12 4.96 -13.70 1.85
C GLY A 12 4.64 -12.59 2.88
N ARG A 13 4.99 -11.35 2.54
CA ARG A 13 4.94 -10.19 3.42
C ARG A 13 3.74 -9.33 3.04
N ASP A 14 2.99 -8.89 4.04
CA ASP A 14 1.82 -8.04 3.83
C ASP A 14 2.24 -6.59 3.58
N VAL A 15 2.74 -6.35 2.37
CA VAL A 15 3.22 -5.05 1.92
C VAL A 15 2.13 -3.96 2.01
N PRO A 16 0.87 -4.20 1.59
CA PRO A 16 -0.19 -3.20 1.75
C PRO A 16 -0.36 -2.74 3.20
N ARG A 17 -0.36 -3.67 4.17
CA ARG A 17 -0.46 -3.30 5.59
C ARG A 17 0.77 -2.56 6.11
N GLU A 18 1.97 -2.90 5.65
CA GLU A 18 3.18 -2.16 6.03
C GLU A 18 3.18 -0.73 5.49
N VAL A 19 2.80 -0.56 4.23
CA VAL A 19 2.68 0.75 3.59
C VAL A 19 1.63 1.59 4.31
N ALA A 20 0.48 1.00 4.65
CA ALA A 20 -0.56 1.69 5.40
C ALA A 20 -0.05 2.22 6.74
N LYS A 21 0.63 1.37 7.54
CA LYS A 21 1.23 1.79 8.82
C LYS A 21 2.27 2.90 8.67
N ARG A 22 3.06 2.91 7.59
CA ARG A 22 4.07 3.95 7.37
C ARG A 22 3.41 5.29 7.00
N LEU A 23 2.36 5.25 6.18
CA LEU A 23 1.62 6.44 5.78
C LEU A 23 0.83 7.04 6.95
N GLU A 24 0.22 6.21 7.81
CA GLU A 24 -0.39 6.66 9.07
C GLU A 24 0.62 7.38 9.97
N LYS A 25 1.81 6.78 10.17
CA LYS A 25 2.90 7.42 10.93
C LYS A 25 3.37 8.74 10.32
N ALA A 26 3.30 8.88 9.00
CA ALA A 26 3.63 10.11 8.29
C ALA A 26 2.50 11.17 8.34
N GLY A 27 1.37 10.88 9.01
CA GLY A 27 0.26 11.81 9.20
C GLY A 27 -0.77 11.82 8.08
N PHE A 28 -0.82 10.77 7.26
CA PHE A 28 -1.85 10.61 6.24
C PHE A 28 -3.05 9.86 6.82
N LYS A 29 -4.26 10.21 6.36
CA LYS A 29 -5.43 9.34 6.49
C LYS A 29 -5.29 8.23 5.44
N VAL A 30 -5.38 6.97 5.87
CA VAL A 30 -5.13 5.81 5.01
C VAL A 30 -6.32 4.86 4.99
N GLU A 31 -6.65 4.33 3.82
CA GLU A 31 -7.69 3.32 3.59
C GLU A 31 -7.15 2.22 2.66
N LEU A 32 -7.37 0.94 3.00
CA LEU A 32 -7.04 -0.19 2.11
C LEU A 32 -8.13 -0.26 1.03
N ALA A 33 -7.75 -0.06 -0.23
CA ALA A 33 -8.68 0.06 -1.34
C ALA A 33 -8.31 -0.91 -2.46
N MET A 34 -9.19 -1.88 -2.72
CA MET A 34 -9.07 -2.88 -3.79
C MET A 34 -7.67 -3.50 -3.91
N ASP A 35 -6.87 -3.05 -4.87
CA ASP A 35 -5.54 -3.58 -5.17
C ASP A 35 -4.38 -2.82 -4.50
N GLY A 36 -4.68 -1.86 -3.64
CA GLY A 36 -3.66 -0.98 -3.05
C GLY A 36 -4.06 -0.24 -1.77
N VAL A 37 -3.33 0.85 -1.52
CA VAL A 37 -3.46 1.69 -0.34
C VAL A 37 -3.76 3.11 -0.81
N LEU A 38 -4.92 3.64 -0.42
CA LEU A 38 -5.29 5.03 -0.65
C LEU A 38 -4.83 5.86 0.56
N ALA A 39 -4.09 6.93 0.32
CA ALA A 39 -3.67 7.85 1.37
C ALA A 39 -3.93 9.31 0.98
N ALA A 40 -4.52 10.05 1.91
CA ALA A 40 -4.86 11.46 1.73
C ALA A 40 -4.33 12.29 2.91
N ARG A 41 -3.84 13.49 2.60
CA ARG A 41 -3.43 14.51 3.58
C ARG A 41 -4.15 15.80 3.20
N ARG A 42 -4.70 16.50 4.20
CA ARG A 42 -5.27 17.83 4.02
C ARG A 42 -4.17 18.87 3.89
#